data_AF-A0ABD3GF44-F1
#
_entry.id   AF-A0ABD3GF44-F1
#
_cell.length_a   1.000
_cell.length_b   1.000
_cell.length_c   1.000
_cell.angle_alpha   90.00
_cell.angle_beta   90.00
_cell.angle_gamma   90.00
#
_symmetry.space_group_name_H-M   'P 1'
#
loop_
_entity.id
_entity.type
_entity.pdbx_description
1 polymer ?
#
loop_
_entity_poly.entity_id
_entity_poly.type
_entity_poly.pdbx_seq_one_letter_code
_entity_poly.pdbx_strand_id
1 'polypeptide(L)'
;MPISEVNAALEIVMKVKTVVDQIRASWSEESLAGQSLTEKLRRLDEQQSRWEDLLKKYKLPENHTVKRNLGELRKRLAEMEKQVSAVQQSNCCLRLWRAPSTRELVASLDEINDVFSHLDDDLQHEREHLVASEADRHRPAVSFSHDPKYVPVKETLESVKDTLENDGSDNVVLLWGGSGEGKTTLAKYLAVQYDERFRGVPPCSSSAIPPEFKTFTGGLVYIYCGQKADSLTKMQMLWAGLRFDLGTSQGQGNETDEPVQRGGDSKAKLEEYKTRLMVRVGEENNVLVILDDVWDPLFLEDLVVSSVHIKYLVTSQKRDIWRDAISDLVDTVLRKVQNHPLIIANIGTWIRWEKVPDRGTWLYMDQAIADHLARNRVTRLTAFREAYEVNLLASLTCEYALTQISEEALELFYLHVMCTGAGVPESVLKLWFKTLRGPECNMLLFDDSFSDLEGQSLISVTRIRSEYEDTIHITSSVHDLRRELLSKMKAEVVDGILDKLISSEGACASSDDQREKDLVIALCFQYGDTKCRDKTKSKVVHLVNCNGDLTYLHHRRIEDIMGFSRLLHSTFEEWWKESTHKHARDVRTSLSPDYYIRSYEMLLITM
;
A
#
# COMPACT_ATOMS: atom_id res chain seq x y z
N MET A 1 17.06 -0.38 35.65
CA MET A 1 15.89 0.52 35.85
C MET A 1 14.60 -0.31 35.78
N PRO A 2 13.45 0.01 36.42
CA PRO A 2 12.18 -0.69 36.12
C PRO A 2 11.81 -0.53 34.64
N ILE A 3 11.25 -1.56 33.99
CA ILE A 3 10.88 -1.49 32.56
C ILE A 3 9.93 -0.32 32.28
N SER A 4 9.01 -0.01 33.20
CA SER A 4 8.10 1.13 33.08
C SER A 4 8.82 2.49 32.99
N GLU A 5 9.95 2.64 33.68
CA GLU A 5 10.76 3.87 33.64
C GLU A 5 11.57 3.95 32.33
N VAL A 6 12.10 2.82 31.83
CA VAL A 6 12.78 2.75 30.53
C VAL A 6 11.82 3.08 29.38
N ASN A 7 10.60 2.52 29.41
CA ASN A 7 9.57 2.81 28.41
C ASN A 7 9.15 4.30 28.44
N ALA A 8 9.03 4.90 29.62
CA ALA A 8 8.74 6.33 29.74
C ALA A 8 9.90 7.19 29.18
N ALA A 9 11.15 6.77 29.38
CA ALA A 9 12.31 7.42 28.81
C ALA A 9 12.34 7.34 27.28
N LEU A 10 12.07 6.15 26.71
CA LEU A 10 11.95 5.94 25.27
C LEU A 10 10.86 6.81 24.64
N GLU A 11 9.69 6.92 25.28
CA GLU A 11 8.60 7.78 24.81
C GLU A 11 9.02 9.26 24.73
N ILE A 12 9.82 9.73 25.71
CA ILE A 12 10.35 11.10 25.72
C ILE A 12 11.35 11.27 24.57
N VAL A 13 12.28 10.32 24.39
CA VAL A 13 13.29 10.37 23.32
C VAL A 13 12.62 10.43 21.95
N MET A 14 11.60 9.60 21.71
CA MET A 14 10.82 9.64 20.47
C MET A 14 10.13 10.99 20.24
N LYS A 15 9.50 11.56 21.27
CA LYS A 15 8.86 12.89 21.19
C LYS A 15 9.87 13.98 20.85
N VAL A 16 11.06 13.92 21.42
CA VAL A 16 12.15 14.86 21.12
C VAL A 16 12.57 14.73 19.65
N LYS A 17 12.85 13.51 19.17
CA LYS A 17 13.23 13.24 17.77
C LYS A 17 12.16 13.75 16.80
N THR A 18 10.89 13.47 17.05
CA THR A 18 9.78 13.98 16.21
C THR A 18 9.76 15.50 16.14
N VAL A 19 9.96 16.20 17.26
CA VAL A 19 10.00 17.68 17.27
C VAL A 19 11.21 18.20 16.51
N VAL A 20 12.38 17.57 16.67
CA VAL A 20 13.61 17.92 15.93
C VAL A 20 13.41 17.74 14.42
N ASP A 21 12.83 16.62 14.00
CA ASP A 21 12.55 16.34 12.59
C ASP A 21 11.51 17.29 11.99
N GLN A 22 10.46 17.65 12.74
CA GLN A 22 9.49 18.67 12.33
C GLN A 22 10.15 20.04 12.14
N ILE A 23 11.03 20.42 13.06
CA ILE A 23 11.79 21.68 12.95
C ILE A 23 12.69 21.62 11.72
N ARG A 24 13.43 20.53 11.53
CA ARG A 24 14.29 20.31 10.35
C ARG A 24 13.50 20.43 9.05
N ALA A 25 12.37 19.74 8.91
CA ALA A 25 11.51 19.80 7.73
C ALA A 25 10.99 21.21 7.46
N SER A 26 10.56 21.92 8.51
CA SER A 26 10.09 23.31 8.40
C SER A 26 11.19 24.33 8.08
N TRP A 27 12.46 23.92 8.13
CA TRP A 27 13.62 24.73 7.76
C TRP A 27 14.20 24.35 6.40
N SER A 28 13.89 23.16 5.89
CA SER A 28 14.27 22.71 4.54
C SER A 28 13.27 23.12 3.45
N GLU A 29 11.98 23.26 3.76
CA GLU A 29 10.92 23.45 2.75
C GLU A 29 10.49 24.91 2.50
N GLU A 30 10.75 25.85 3.41
CA GLU A 30 10.24 27.23 3.28
C GLU A 30 11.33 28.28 2.99
N SER A 31 11.22 28.89 1.82
CA SER A 31 11.76 30.21 1.53
C SER A 31 11.02 31.27 2.35
N LEU A 32 11.69 31.91 3.32
CA LEU A 32 11.47 33.29 3.81
C LEU A 32 10.04 33.79 4.16
N ALA A 33 8.99 32.97 4.11
CA ALA A 33 7.61 33.43 4.19
C ALA A 33 7.03 33.21 5.59
N GLY A 34 7.23 34.20 6.45
CA GLY A 34 6.20 34.61 7.43
C GLY A 34 6.43 34.26 8.89
N GLN A 35 7.13 33.17 9.25
CA GLN A 35 7.52 32.96 10.65
C GLN A 35 8.94 33.47 10.89
N SER A 36 9.06 34.46 11.78
CA SER A 36 10.35 34.93 12.29
C SER A 36 11.13 33.75 12.87
N LEU A 37 12.38 33.57 12.43
CA LEU A 37 13.36 32.63 12.99
C LEU A 37 13.38 32.68 14.54
N THR A 38 13.13 33.85 15.12
CA THR A 38 12.99 34.06 16.57
C THR A 38 11.84 33.25 17.19
N GLU A 39 10.69 33.11 16.53
CA GLU A 39 9.57 32.31 17.06
C GLU A 39 9.87 30.82 16.99
N LYS A 40 10.59 30.36 15.95
CA LYS A 40 11.04 28.97 15.83
C LYS A 40 12.05 28.63 16.93
N LEU A 41 13.01 29.53 17.22
CA LEU A 41 13.98 29.38 18.33
C LEU A 41 13.28 29.37 19.70
N ARG A 42 12.35 30.30 19.95
CA ARG A 42 11.58 30.38 21.19
C ARG A 42 10.80 29.09 21.49
N ARG A 43 10.16 28.49 20.49
CA ARG A 43 9.44 27.21 20.63
C ARG A 43 10.38 26.07 20.99
N LEU A 44 11.59 26.04 20.42
CA LEU A 44 12.58 25.00 20.73
C LEU A 44 13.08 25.13 22.18
N ASP A 45 13.30 26.36 22.67
CA ASP A 45 13.67 26.61 24.08
C ASP A 45 12.56 26.22 25.08
N GLU A 46 11.29 26.50 24.74
CA GLU A 46 10.14 26.03 25.53
C GLU A 46 10.05 24.50 25.59
N GLN A 47 10.30 23.81 24.47
CA GLN A 47 10.31 22.35 24.42
C GLN A 47 11.49 21.77 25.20
N GLN A 48 12.67 22.36 25.08
CA GLN A 48 13.84 21.97 25.87
C GLN A 48 13.55 22.02 27.38
N SER A 49 12.93 23.12 27.85
CA SER A 49 12.58 23.26 29.27
C SER A 49 11.62 22.14 29.73
N ARG A 50 10.63 21.79 28.90
CA ARG A 50 9.72 20.65 29.18
C ARG A 50 10.45 19.31 29.21
N TRP A 51 11.41 19.09 28.32
CA TRP A 51 12.21 17.87 28.31
C TRP A 51 13.03 17.73 29.58
N GLU A 52 13.63 18.82 30.07
CA GLU A 52 14.38 18.82 31.32
C GLU A 52 13.50 18.52 32.54
N ASP A 53 12.30 19.09 32.59
CA ASP A 53 11.32 18.78 33.65
C ASP A 53 10.90 17.31 33.62
N LEU A 54 10.68 16.74 32.44
CA LEU A 54 10.36 15.33 32.28
C LEU A 54 11.54 14.44 32.70
N LEU A 55 12.74 14.73 32.22
CA LEU A 55 13.94 13.98 32.60
C LEU A 55 14.17 14.03 34.11
N LYS A 56 13.99 15.20 34.73
CA LYS A 56 14.09 15.39 36.19
C LYS A 56 13.01 14.62 36.94
N LYS A 57 11.77 14.62 36.45
CA LYS A 57 10.66 13.83 37.01
C LYS A 57 10.98 12.34 37.04
N TYR A 58 11.64 11.81 36.02
CA TYR A 58 12.02 10.39 35.91
C TYR A 58 13.42 10.06 36.45
N LYS A 59 14.09 11.00 37.16
CA LYS A 59 15.44 10.80 37.73
C LYS A 59 16.53 10.37 36.72
N LEU A 60 16.31 10.62 35.45
CA LEU A 60 17.29 10.50 34.37
C LEU A 60 18.42 11.58 34.36
N PRO A 61 18.41 12.72 35.09
CA PRO A 61 19.42 13.77 34.94
C PRO A 61 20.83 13.42 35.43
N GLU A 62 21.00 12.27 36.09
CA GLU A 62 22.32 11.80 36.53
C GLU A 62 23.11 11.11 35.41
N ASN A 63 22.49 10.81 34.28
CA ASN A 63 23.22 10.38 33.09
C ASN A 63 24.01 11.57 32.52
N HIS A 64 25.31 11.58 32.80
CA HIS A 64 26.26 12.64 32.42
C HIS A 64 26.19 12.97 30.92
N THR A 65 25.88 11.99 30.07
CA THR A 65 25.77 12.15 28.61
C THR A 65 24.56 13.01 28.23
N VAL A 66 23.38 12.73 28.78
CA VAL A 66 22.14 13.49 28.50
C VAL A 66 22.27 14.93 28.97
N LYS A 67 22.81 15.13 30.18
CA LYS A 67 23.02 16.46 30.76
C LYS A 67 24.03 17.29 29.96
N ARG A 68 25.13 16.67 29.51
CA ARG A 68 26.15 17.33 28.67
C ARG A 68 25.54 17.79 27.35
N ASN A 69 24.77 16.93 26.70
CA ASN A 69 24.25 17.23 25.35
C ASN A 69 23.10 18.25 25.38
N LEU A 70 22.22 18.20 26.39
CA LEU A 70 21.23 19.28 26.61
C LEU A 70 21.90 20.61 26.96
N GLY A 71 23.00 20.58 27.71
CA GLY A 71 23.80 21.78 28.00
C GLY A 71 24.44 22.39 26.75
N GLU A 72 24.98 21.55 25.86
CA GLU A 72 25.57 21.99 24.59
C GLU A 72 24.50 22.56 23.65
N LEU A 73 23.33 21.93 23.56
CA LEU A 73 22.17 22.44 22.82
C LEU A 73 21.79 23.85 23.30
N ARG A 74 21.67 24.03 24.61
CA ARG A 74 21.37 25.32 25.25
C ARG A 74 22.36 26.41 24.86
N LYS A 75 23.64 26.06 24.92
CA LYS A 75 24.75 26.98 24.59
C LYS A 75 24.69 27.40 23.12
N ARG A 76 24.41 26.46 22.21
CA ARG A 76 24.25 26.75 20.78
C ARG A 76 22.99 27.59 20.50
N LEU A 77 21.87 27.29 21.14
CA LEU A 77 20.64 28.09 21.02
C LEU A 77 20.86 29.54 21.45
N ALA A 78 21.48 29.76 22.60
CA ALA A 78 21.78 31.09 23.10
C ALA A 78 22.73 31.88 22.16
N GLU A 79 23.74 31.21 21.58
CA GLU A 79 24.64 31.85 20.61
C GLU A 79 23.90 32.23 19.32
N MET A 80 22.96 31.40 18.87
CA MET A 80 22.15 31.69 17.68
C MET A 80 21.16 32.84 17.91
N GLU A 81 20.49 32.88 19.06
CA GLU A 81 19.63 34.01 19.42
C GLU A 81 20.41 35.33 19.45
N LYS A 82 21.64 35.31 19.99
CA LYS A 82 22.54 36.46 20.01
C LYS A 82 22.92 36.90 18.60
N GLN A 83 23.20 35.95 17.70
CA GLN A 83 23.55 36.25 16.31
C GLN A 83 22.35 36.80 15.51
N VAL A 84 21.16 36.22 15.68
CA VAL A 84 19.91 36.72 15.06
C VAL A 84 19.60 38.13 15.56
N SER A 85 19.74 38.37 16.86
CA SER A 85 19.55 39.69 17.47
C SER A 85 20.56 40.72 16.93
N ALA A 86 21.83 40.34 16.78
CA ALA A 86 22.86 41.21 16.20
C ALA A 86 22.59 41.57 14.73
N VAL A 87 22.04 40.62 13.96
CA VAL A 87 21.64 40.86 12.56
C VAL A 87 20.42 41.78 12.50
N GLN A 88 19.40 41.56 13.35
CA GLN A 88 18.20 42.41 13.43
C GLN A 88 18.51 43.85 13.85
N GLN A 89 19.52 44.06 14.70
CA GLN A 89 19.96 45.38 15.12
C GLN A 89 20.82 46.10 14.06
N SER A 90 21.40 45.37 13.10
CA SER A 90 22.15 45.96 12.00
C SER A 90 21.22 46.28 10.83
N ASN A 91 20.85 47.56 10.66
CA ASN A 91 19.99 48.05 9.56
C ASN A 91 20.60 47.90 8.13
N CYS A 92 21.62 47.06 7.95
CA CYS A 92 22.29 46.87 6.67
C CYS A 92 21.88 45.53 6.06
N CYS A 93 20.99 45.60 5.06
CA CYS A 93 20.38 44.45 4.36
C CYS A 93 21.42 43.46 3.77
N LEU A 94 22.66 43.90 3.55
CA LEU A 94 23.75 43.09 3.00
C LEU A 94 24.44 42.18 4.03
N ARG A 95 24.21 42.36 5.34
CA ARG A 95 24.78 41.46 6.38
C ARG A 95 23.89 40.26 6.71
N LEU A 96 22.61 40.27 6.34
CA LEU A 96 21.70 39.12 6.45
C LEU A 96 22.21 37.88 5.70
N TRP A 97 23.02 38.07 4.65
CA TRP A 97 23.63 37.01 3.86
C TRP A 97 24.89 36.37 4.50
N ARG A 98 25.38 36.93 5.61
CA ARG A 98 26.50 36.38 6.41
C ARG A 98 26.06 35.83 7.77
N ALA A 99 24.75 35.76 8.05
CA ALA A 99 24.25 34.95 9.15
C ALA A 99 24.73 33.50 8.97
N PRO A 100 24.91 32.72 10.05
CA PRO A 100 25.23 31.29 9.96
C PRO A 100 24.34 30.68 8.90
N SER A 101 24.96 29.99 7.94
CA SER A 101 24.17 29.36 6.89
C SER A 101 23.17 28.44 7.58
N THR A 102 21.93 28.40 7.10
CA THR A 102 20.91 27.44 7.56
C THR A 102 21.45 26.00 7.63
N ARG A 103 22.53 25.69 6.89
CA ARG A 103 23.31 24.45 6.97
C ARG A 103 24.01 24.20 8.30
N GLU A 104 24.62 25.20 8.96
CA GLU A 104 25.27 25.00 10.28
C GLU A 104 24.25 24.67 11.38
N LEU A 105 23.06 25.25 11.22
CA LEU A 105 21.89 25.01 12.05
C LEU A 105 21.33 23.60 11.85
N VAL A 106 21.12 23.20 10.59
CA VAL A 106 20.70 21.82 10.25
C VAL A 106 21.74 20.82 10.75
N ALA A 107 23.05 21.08 10.58
CA ALA A 107 24.11 20.22 11.10
C ALA A 107 24.08 20.09 12.63
N SER A 108 23.78 21.16 13.36
CA SER A 108 23.61 21.09 14.82
C SER A 108 22.37 20.31 15.23
N LEU A 109 21.28 20.39 14.46
CA LEU A 109 20.09 19.56 14.68
C LEU A 109 20.35 18.09 14.38
N ASP A 110 21.15 17.79 13.36
CA ASP A 110 21.61 16.43 13.04
C ASP A 110 22.46 15.86 14.19
N GLU A 111 23.42 16.62 14.73
CA GLU A 111 24.21 16.19 15.91
C GLU A 111 23.34 15.87 17.14
N ILE A 112 22.26 16.64 17.35
CA ILE A 112 21.29 16.38 18.43
C ILE A 112 20.51 15.10 18.14
N ASN A 113 20.06 14.91 16.89
CA ASN A 113 19.34 13.72 16.49
C ASN A 113 20.21 12.46 16.64
N ASP A 114 21.50 12.55 16.33
CA ASP A 114 22.48 11.48 16.53
C ASP A 114 22.63 11.13 18.03
N VAL A 115 22.75 12.13 18.90
CA VAL A 115 22.77 11.93 20.35
C VAL A 115 21.52 11.22 20.85
N PHE A 116 20.34 11.67 20.43
CA PHE A 116 19.09 11.04 20.85
C PHE A 116 18.91 9.65 20.25
N SER A 117 19.49 9.38 19.08
CA SER A 117 19.53 8.04 18.49
C SER A 117 20.43 7.11 19.30
N HIS A 118 21.60 7.56 19.74
CA HIS A 118 22.44 6.77 20.64
C HIS A 118 21.78 6.52 22.00
N LEU A 119 21.07 7.51 22.55
CA LEU A 119 20.32 7.34 23.80
C LEU A 119 19.13 6.37 23.62
N ASP A 120 18.45 6.42 22.48
CA ASP A 120 17.41 5.46 22.09
C ASP A 120 17.98 4.04 22.03
N ASP A 121 19.14 3.86 21.40
CA ASP A 121 19.85 2.57 21.33
C ASP A 121 20.23 2.05 22.73
N ASP A 122 20.78 2.90 23.60
CA ASP A 122 21.16 2.54 24.96
C ASP A 122 19.93 2.13 25.81
N LEU A 123 18.84 2.89 25.70
CA LEU A 123 17.59 2.60 26.42
C LEU A 123 16.89 1.35 25.87
N GLN A 124 16.92 1.13 24.55
CA GLN A 124 16.44 -0.10 23.93
C GLN A 124 17.27 -1.30 24.40
N HIS A 125 18.58 -1.17 24.50
CA HIS A 125 19.45 -2.23 25.00
C HIS A 125 19.17 -2.55 26.47
N GLU A 126 19.03 -1.54 27.33
CA GLU A 126 18.62 -1.73 28.73
C GLU A 126 17.22 -2.37 28.82
N ARG A 127 16.26 -1.97 27.96
CA ARG A 127 14.94 -2.61 27.87
C ARG A 127 15.07 -4.08 27.49
N GLU A 128 15.83 -4.40 26.44
CA GLU A 128 16.04 -5.78 25.99
C GLU A 128 16.72 -6.62 27.07
N HIS A 129 17.73 -6.09 27.75
CA HIS A 129 18.37 -6.76 28.87
C HIS A 129 17.42 -6.97 30.05
N LEU A 130 16.57 -5.99 30.36
CA LEU A 130 15.55 -6.13 31.40
C LEU A 130 14.44 -7.10 31.01
N VAL A 131 14.02 -7.13 29.74
CA VAL A 131 13.04 -8.09 29.21
C VAL A 131 13.64 -9.49 29.16
N ALA A 132 14.89 -9.66 28.75
CA ALA A 132 15.60 -10.93 28.79
C ALA A 132 15.81 -11.40 30.23
N SER A 133 16.23 -10.50 31.13
CA SER A 133 16.36 -10.80 32.55
C SER A 133 15.00 -11.08 33.20
N GLU A 134 13.94 -10.40 32.79
CA GLU A 134 12.58 -10.74 33.19
C GLU A 134 12.14 -12.06 32.56
N ALA A 135 12.50 -12.40 31.34
CA ALA A 135 12.19 -13.68 30.71
C ALA A 135 12.97 -14.85 31.35
N ASP A 136 14.19 -14.58 31.86
CA ASP A 136 14.98 -15.54 32.63
C ASP A 136 14.47 -15.67 34.07
N ARG A 137 14.04 -14.57 34.71
CA ARG A 137 13.44 -14.56 36.06
C ARG A 137 12.01 -15.11 36.05
N HIS A 138 11.29 -14.84 34.97
CA HIS A 138 10.04 -15.46 34.57
C HIS A 138 10.35 -16.51 33.53
N ARG A 139 11.40 -17.32 33.73
CA ARG A 139 11.38 -18.70 33.26
C ARG A 139 10.14 -19.25 33.92
N PRO A 140 9.00 -19.36 33.22
CA PRO A 140 7.87 -19.94 33.84
C PRO A 140 8.19 -21.44 33.71
N ALA A 141 8.94 -21.95 34.68
CA ALA A 141 8.26 -22.94 35.49
C ALA A 141 7.06 -22.21 36.11
N VAL A 142 6.05 -21.84 35.30
CA VAL A 142 4.68 -21.93 35.75
C VAL A 142 4.63 -23.42 35.98
N SER A 143 4.97 -23.81 37.20
CA SER A 143 4.70 -25.14 37.68
C SER A 143 3.19 -25.18 37.63
N PHE A 144 2.70 -25.68 36.51
CA PHE A 144 1.31 -25.96 36.32
C PHE A 144 1.02 -27.05 37.35
N SER A 145 0.54 -26.60 38.50
CA SER A 145 0.04 -27.51 39.52
C SER A 145 -1.44 -27.64 39.28
N HIS A 146 -1.92 -28.87 39.35
CA HIS A 146 -3.36 -29.10 39.37
C HIS A 146 -3.97 -28.30 40.53
N ASP A 147 -4.91 -27.43 40.21
CA ASP A 147 -5.79 -26.85 41.22
C ASP A 147 -6.69 -27.97 41.73
N PRO A 148 -6.54 -28.44 42.98
CA PRO A 148 -7.31 -29.57 43.50
C PRO A 148 -8.80 -29.28 43.60
N LYS A 149 -9.22 -28.00 43.49
CA LYS A 149 -10.61 -27.58 43.52
C LYS A 149 -11.25 -27.52 42.14
N TYR A 150 -10.47 -27.60 41.08
CA TYR A 150 -11.00 -27.52 39.73
C TYR A 150 -11.67 -28.85 39.34
N VAL A 151 -12.96 -28.77 38.99
CA VAL A 151 -13.73 -29.90 38.47
C VAL A 151 -13.98 -29.62 36.99
N PRO A 152 -13.26 -30.29 36.06
CA PRO A 152 -13.45 -30.05 34.64
C PRO A 152 -14.84 -30.50 34.19
N VAL A 153 -15.52 -29.64 33.42
CA VAL A 153 -16.75 -30.01 32.72
C VAL A 153 -16.33 -30.91 31.56
N LYS A 154 -16.57 -32.21 31.69
CA LYS A 154 -16.05 -33.25 30.79
C LYS A 154 -16.35 -32.97 29.32
N GLU A 155 -17.59 -32.61 28.99
CA GLU A 155 -18.02 -32.31 27.62
C GLU A 155 -17.26 -31.13 27.00
N THR A 156 -17.10 -30.03 27.74
CA THR A 156 -16.33 -28.86 27.27
C THR A 156 -14.85 -29.20 27.09
N LEU A 157 -14.28 -29.96 28.02
CA LEU A 157 -12.88 -30.39 27.96
C LEU A 157 -12.62 -31.26 26.74
N GLU A 158 -13.47 -32.25 26.49
CA GLU A 158 -13.38 -33.15 25.34
C GLU A 158 -13.56 -32.37 24.03
N SER A 159 -14.55 -31.49 23.94
CA SER A 159 -14.75 -30.65 22.76
C SER A 159 -13.56 -29.74 22.43
N VAL A 160 -12.93 -29.12 23.43
CA VAL A 160 -11.74 -28.28 23.21
C VAL A 160 -10.55 -29.13 22.77
N LYS A 161 -10.35 -30.32 23.35
CA LYS A 161 -9.29 -31.24 22.94
C LYS A 161 -9.48 -31.73 21.52
N ASP A 162 -10.67 -32.20 21.17
CA ASP A 162 -10.99 -32.68 19.83
C ASP A 162 -10.74 -31.59 18.79
N THR A 163 -11.04 -30.33 19.13
CA THR A 163 -10.77 -29.19 18.25
C THR A 163 -9.27 -28.91 18.13
N LEU A 164 -8.51 -28.93 19.22
CA LEU A 164 -7.07 -28.70 19.20
C LEU A 164 -6.30 -29.80 18.45
N GLU A 165 -6.74 -31.04 18.55
CA GLU A 165 -6.07 -32.21 17.98
C GLU A 165 -6.51 -32.57 16.56
N ASN A 166 -7.50 -31.86 16.01
CA ASN A 166 -7.91 -32.05 14.64
C ASN A 166 -6.93 -31.35 13.68
N ASP A 167 -6.11 -32.13 12.97
CA ASP A 167 -5.13 -31.64 11.99
C ASP A 167 -5.76 -30.81 10.85
N GLY A 168 -7.05 -30.98 10.57
CA GLY A 168 -7.78 -30.22 9.55
C GLY A 168 -8.49 -28.95 10.05
N SER A 169 -8.41 -28.65 11.34
CA SER A 169 -9.04 -27.45 11.94
C SER A 169 -8.17 -26.20 11.79
N ASP A 170 -8.76 -25.03 12.01
CA ASP A 170 -8.04 -23.75 12.02
C ASP A 170 -6.87 -23.74 13.02
N ASN A 171 -5.81 -23.00 12.71
CA ASN A 171 -4.62 -22.91 13.56
C ASN A 171 -4.90 -22.22 14.90
N VAL A 172 -6.06 -21.57 15.05
CA VAL A 172 -6.44 -20.85 16.26
C VAL A 172 -7.79 -21.33 16.76
N VAL A 173 -7.80 -21.82 18.00
CA VAL A 173 -8.98 -22.25 18.73
C VAL A 173 -9.33 -21.18 19.76
N LEU A 174 -10.48 -20.53 19.59
CA LEU A 174 -10.94 -19.47 20.48
C LEU A 174 -11.84 -20.02 21.60
N LEU A 175 -11.34 -19.98 22.84
CA LEU A 175 -12.13 -20.22 24.04
C LEU A 175 -12.65 -18.88 24.58
N TRP A 176 -13.92 -18.59 24.34
CA TRP A 176 -14.56 -17.33 24.75
C TRP A 176 -15.68 -17.54 25.77
N GLY A 177 -16.04 -16.47 26.47
CA GLY A 177 -17.04 -16.49 27.55
C GLY A 177 -16.92 -15.29 28.49
N GLY A 178 -17.95 -15.06 29.30
CA GLY A 178 -18.00 -13.99 30.29
C GLY A 178 -16.87 -14.05 31.34
N SER A 179 -16.67 -12.94 32.06
CA SER A 179 -15.72 -12.91 33.18
C SER A 179 -16.11 -13.94 34.25
N GLY A 180 -15.15 -14.69 34.76
CA GLY A 180 -15.38 -15.71 35.80
C GLY A 180 -15.89 -17.08 35.32
N GLU A 181 -16.13 -17.29 34.02
CA GLU A 181 -16.62 -18.56 33.48
C GLU A 181 -15.57 -19.69 33.39
N GLY A 182 -14.41 -19.52 34.02
CA GLY A 182 -13.40 -20.59 34.13
C GLY A 182 -12.53 -20.83 32.89
N LYS A 183 -12.51 -19.91 31.90
CA LYS A 183 -11.67 -20.02 30.68
C LYS A 183 -10.18 -20.24 30.98
N THR A 184 -9.59 -19.33 31.77
CA THR A 184 -8.19 -19.42 32.20
C THR A 184 -7.93 -20.68 33.00
N THR A 185 -8.89 -21.11 33.83
CA THR A 185 -8.77 -22.34 34.61
C THR A 185 -8.74 -23.58 33.70
N LEU A 186 -9.61 -23.63 32.68
CA LEU A 186 -9.61 -24.69 31.68
C LEU A 186 -8.33 -24.70 30.84
N ALA A 187 -7.86 -23.52 30.39
CA ALA A 187 -6.63 -23.39 29.63
C ALA A 187 -5.40 -23.83 30.44
N LYS A 188 -5.31 -23.44 31.72
CA LYS A 188 -4.27 -23.93 32.63
C LYS A 188 -4.36 -25.44 32.87
N TYR A 189 -5.56 -25.98 33.02
CA TYR A 189 -5.76 -27.41 33.19
C TYR A 189 -5.27 -28.20 31.97
N LEU A 190 -5.60 -27.73 30.76
CA LEU A 190 -5.06 -28.29 29.51
C LEU A 190 -3.54 -28.15 29.44
N ALA A 191 -3.00 -27.00 29.83
CA ALA A 191 -1.55 -26.78 29.89
C ALA A 191 -0.83 -27.82 30.76
N VAL A 192 -1.34 -28.11 31.96
CA VAL A 192 -0.80 -29.19 32.83
C VAL A 192 -0.79 -30.52 32.07
N GLN A 193 -1.92 -30.90 31.47
CA GLN A 193 -2.06 -32.20 30.81
C GLN A 193 -1.12 -32.37 29.62
N TYR A 194 -0.94 -31.33 28.80
CA TYR A 194 -0.02 -31.37 27.67
C TYR A 194 1.45 -31.33 28.11
N ASP A 195 1.82 -30.55 29.14
CA ASP A 195 3.18 -30.48 29.69
C ASP A 195 3.63 -31.80 30.36
N GLU A 196 2.78 -32.40 31.22
CA GLU A 196 3.08 -33.68 31.88
C GLU A 196 3.37 -34.79 30.85
N ARG A 197 2.59 -34.80 29.75
CA ARG A 197 2.77 -35.74 28.66
C ARG A 197 4.06 -35.48 27.89
N PHE A 198 4.37 -34.23 27.58
CA PHE A 198 5.60 -33.84 26.90
C PHE A 198 6.85 -34.28 27.67
N ARG A 199 6.82 -34.14 29.00
CA ARG A 199 7.92 -34.57 29.89
C ARG A 199 8.02 -36.08 30.08
N GLY A 200 7.10 -36.86 29.52
CA GLY A 200 7.06 -38.32 29.67
C GLY A 200 6.81 -38.76 31.12
N VAL A 201 6.20 -37.93 31.95
CA VAL A 201 5.84 -38.32 33.32
C VAL A 201 4.71 -39.35 33.24
N PRO A 202 4.91 -40.59 33.72
CA PRO A 202 3.85 -41.58 33.70
C PRO A 202 2.66 -41.07 34.56
N PRO A 203 1.42 -41.17 34.07
CA PRO A 203 0.26 -40.60 34.76
C PRO A 203 0.14 -41.17 36.18
N CYS A 204 0.08 -40.28 37.18
CA CYS A 204 0.13 -40.63 38.61
C CYS A 204 -1.12 -41.35 39.16
N SER A 205 -1.99 -41.93 38.32
CA SER A 205 -3.17 -42.66 38.80
C SER A 205 -3.48 -43.90 37.94
N SER A 206 -3.73 -45.01 38.62
CA SER A 206 -3.94 -46.37 38.09
C SER A 206 -5.25 -46.59 37.33
N SER A 207 -5.90 -45.53 36.85
CA SER A 207 -7.09 -45.62 35.99
C SER A 207 -6.66 -45.71 34.53
N ALA A 208 -7.11 -46.78 33.86
CA ALA A 208 -6.86 -47.08 32.45
C ALA A 208 -6.89 -45.83 31.55
N ILE A 209 -5.75 -45.60 30.89
CA ILE A 209 -5.49 -44.44 30.03
C ILE A 209 -6.37 -44.55 28.78
N PRO A 210 -7.28 -43.59 28.50
CA PRO A 210 -7.92 -43.44 27.20
C PRO A 210 -6.88 -43.03 26.14
N PRO A 211 -7.15 -43.27 24.84
CA PRO A 211 -6.14 -43.23 23.78
C PRO A 211 -5.49 -41.85 23.60
N GLU A 212 -4.15 -41.88 23.50
CA GLU A 212 -3.28 -41.12 22.59
C GLU A 212 -3.65 -39.68 22.19
N PHE A 213 -3.23 -38.67 22.97
CA PHE A 213 -3.04 -37.31 22.45
C PHE A 213 -1.83 -37.34 21.48
N LYS A 214 -2.05 -37.10 20.18
CA LYS A 214 -1.04 -37.36 19.15
C LYS A 214 -0.23 -36.15 18.68
N THR A 215 -0.75 -34.94 18.86
CA THR A 215 -0.38 -33.86 17.95
C THR A 215 0.84 -33.06 18.40
N PHE A 216 0.97 -32.59 19.65
CA PHE A 216 1.96 -31.55 20.00
C PHE A 216 3.34 -32.08 20.45
N THR A 217 4.14 -32.56 19.50
CA THR A 217 5.51 -33.07 19.71
C THR A 217 6.56 -31.99 20.00
N GLY A 218 6.29 -30.74 19.60
CA GLY A 218 7.21 -29.61 19.69
C GLY A 218 7.20 -28.85 21.01
N GLY A 219 6.32 -29.23 21.94
CA GLY A 219 6.21 -28.62 23.27
C GLY A 219 5.00 -27.70 23.42
N LEU A 220 4.98 -27.00 24.56
CA LEU A 220 3.88 -26.15 25.00
C LEU A 220 4.43 -24.79 25.45
N VAL A 221 3.85 -23.70 24.92
CA VAL A 221 4.16 -22.35 25.38
C VAL A 221 2.91 -21.69 25.95
N TYR A 222 2.97 -21.19 27.19
CA TYR A 222 1.86 -20.46 27.81
C TYR A 222 2.23 -19.00 28.01
N ILE A 223 1.41 -18.09 27.50
CA ILE A 223 1.63 -16.65 27.55
C ILE A 223 0.38 -15.98 28.09
N TYR A 224 0.50 -15.33 29.25
CA TYR A 224 -0.53 -14.42 29.74
C TYR A 224 -0.40 -13.08 29.02
N CYS A 225 -1.47 -12.63 28.36
CA CYS A 225 -1.49 -11.42 27.55
C CYS A 225 -2.00 -10.22 28.36
N GLY A 226 -3.26 -10.23 28.78
CA GLY A 226 -3.91 -9.12 29.48
C GLY A 226 -4.21 -7.90 28.60
N GLN A 227 -4.84 -6.87 29.17
CA GLN A 227 -5.35 -5.69 28.42
C GLN A 227 -4.27 -4.79 27.80
N LYS A 228 -3.05 -4.79 28.35
CA LYS A 228 -1.96 -3.89 27.95
C LYS A 228 -0.75 -4.67 27.44
N ALA A 229 -1.03 -5.81 26.81
CA ALA A 229 0.00 -6.65 26.24
C ALA A 229 0.70 -5.92 25.08
N ASP A 230 2.03 -5.95 25.07
CA ASP A 230 2.86 -5.44 23.98
C ASP A 230 3.20 -6.59 23.03
N SER A 231 2.79 -6.50 21.76
CA SER A 231 2.93 -7.58 20.76
C SER A 231 4.37 -8.07 20.64
N LEU A 232 5.34 -7.15 20.54
CA LEU A 232 6.76 -7.48 20.39
C LEU A 232 7.30 -8.22 21.61
N THR A 233 7.02 -7.72 22.81
CA THR A 233 7.43 -8.37 24.06
C THR A 233 6.84 -9.77 24.17
N LYS A 234 5.56 -9.96 23.82
CA LYS A 234 4.91 -11.28 23.85
C LYS A 234 5.44 -12.23 22.76
N MET A 235 5.81 -11.71 21.60
CA MET A 235 6.46 -12.48 20.54
C MET A 235 7.86 -12.94 20.97
N GLN A 236 8.62 -12.09 21.67
CA GLN A 236 9.91 -12.47 22.27
C GLN A 236 9.74 -13.56 23.32
N MET A 237 8.70 -13.48 24.17
CA MET A 237 8.37 -14.56 25.12
C MET A 237 8.01 -15.86 24.39
N LEU A 238 7.26 -15.79 23.29
CA LEU A 238 6.94 -16.95 22.46
C LEU A 238 8.19 -17.60 21.87
N TRP A 239 9.07 -16.79 21.27
CA TRP A 239 10.35 -17.24 20.73
C TRP A 239 11.25 -17.87 21.80
N ALA A 240 11.34 -17.25 22.98
CA ALA A 240 12.13 -17.76 24.10
C ALA A 240 11.56 -19.08 24.65
N GLY A 241 10.24 -19.23 24.72
CA GLY A 241 9.58 -20.47 25.14
C GLY A 241 9.97 -21.67 24.27
N LEU A 242 10.07 -21.45 22.95
CA LEU A 242 10.48 -22.48 21.98
C LEU A 242 11.98 -22.80 21.98
N ARG A 243 12.82 -21.99 22.64
CA ARG A 243 14.28 -22.22 22.64
C ARG A 243 14.69 -23.43 23.48
N PHE A 244 13.95 -23.75 24.53
CA PHE A 244 14.41 -24.66 25.58
C PHE A 244 13.89 -26.10 25.49
N ASP A 245 12.77 -26.32 24.79
CA ASP A 245 12.09 -27.62 24.84
C ASP A 245 12.47 -28.59 23.70
N LEU A 246 13.01 -28.10 22.57
CA LEU A 246 13.35 -28.94 21.40
C LEU A 246 14.64 -29.78 21.54
N GLY A 247 15.17 -29.97 22.75
CA GLY A 247 16.12 -31.04 23.04
C GLY A 247 17.45 -31.04 22.26
N THR A 248 17.88 -29.92 21.67
CA THR A 248 19.20 -29.83 21.02
C THR A 248 20.31 -29.75 22.05
N SER A 249 20.56 -30.87 22.75
CA SER A 249 21.52 -30.99 23.84
C SER A 249 22.99 -31.13 23.40
N GLN A 250 23.34 -30.98 22.11
CA GLN A 250 24.73 -31.19 21.66
C GLN A 250 25.29 -30.23 20.60
N GLY A 251 24.59 -29.16 20.23
CA GLY A 251 25.12 -28.16 19.32
C GLY A 251 25.31 -26.81 20.00
N GLN A 252 26.38 -26.62 20.78
CA GLN A 252 26.97 -25.27 20.96
C GLN A 252 27.60 -24.82 19.64
N GLY A 253 26.85 -24.89 18.53
CA GLY A 253 27.19 -24.12 17.35
C GLY A 253 27.02 -22.67 17.76
N ASN A 254 28.08 -21.89 17.62
CA ASN A 254 28.01 -20.43 17.70
C ASN A 254 27.11 -19.91 16.58
N GLU A 255 25.79 -20.15 16.64
CA GLU A 255 24.85 -19.14 16.21
C GLU A 255 25.13 -17.97 17.13
N THR A 256 26.09 -17.14 16.71
CA THR A 256 26.26 -15.81 17.23
C THR A 256 24.87 -15.21 17.24
N ASP A 257 24.34 -14.93 18.43
CA ASP A 257 23.24 -13.98 18.63
C ASP A 257 23.75 -12.67 18.02
N GLU A 258 23.76 -12.56 16.69
CA GLU A 258 23.97 -11.30 16.03
C GLU A 258 22.81 -10.45 16.53
N PRO A 259 23.11 -9.40 17.31
CA PRO A 259 22.08 -8.57 17.86
C PRO A 259 21.27 -8.05 16.68
N VAL A 260 19.97 -8.38 16.67
CA VAL A 260 19.00 -7.79 15.75
C VAL A 260 19.32 -6.31 15.66
N GLN A 261 19.55 -5.79 14.45
CA GLN A 261 20.02 -4.43 14.26
C GLN A 261 19.16 -3.45 15.08
N ARG A 262 19.83 -2.74 15.99
CA ARG A 262 19.25 -1.82 16.98
C ARG A 262 18.71 -0.60 16.21
N GLY A 263 17.45 -0.22 16.45
CA GLY A 263 16.79 0.90 15.75
C GLY A 263 15.76 0.58 14.65
N GLY A 264 15.44 -0.70 14.38
CA GLY A 264 14.39 -1.04 13.39
C GLY A 264 12.95 -0.81 13.86
N ASP A 265 12.06 -0.49 12.91
CA ASP A 265 10.60 -0.45 13.08
C ASP A 265 10.11 -1.69 13.87
N SER A 266 9.30 -1.46 14.91
CA SER A 266 8.77 -2.54 15.77
C SER A 266 8.02 -3.59 14.96
N LYS A 267 7.36 -3.18 13.86
CA LYS A 267 6.68 -4.10 12.93
C LYS A 267 7.68 -4.98 12.18
N ALA A 268 8.79 -4.41 11.70
CA ALA A 268 9.85 -5.17 11.03
C ALA A 268 10.48 -6.21 11.96
N LYS A 269 10.76 -5.83 13.22
CA LYS A 269 11.25 -6.78 14.24
C LYS A 269 10.24 -7.90 14.51
N LEU A 270 8.95 -7.57 14.60
CA LEU A 270 7.89 -8.56 14.81
C LEU A 270 7.85 -9.59 13.66
N GLU A 271 7.87 -9.13 12.40
CA GLU A 271 7.89 -10.00 11.22
C GLU A 271 9.17 -10.85 11.13
N GLU A 272 10.31 -10.30 11.56
CA GLU A 272 11.54 -11.05 11.70
C GLU A 272 11.39 -12.20 12.71
N TYR A 273 10.81 -11.95 13.89
CA TYR A 273 10.53 -13.01 14.86
C TYR A 273 9.55 -14.05 14.31
N LYS A 274 8.49 -13.64 13.60
CA LYS A 274 7.56 -14.59 12.95
C LYS A 274 8.28 -15.49 11.96
N THR A 275 9.15 -14.91 11.13
CA THR A 275 9.95 -15.64 10.16
C THR A 275 10.87 -16.65 10.85
N ARG A 276 11.60 -16.22 11.88
CA ARG A 276 12.46 -17.10 12.68
C ARG A 276 11.65 -18.21 13.35
N LEU A 277 10.46 -17.90 13.88
CA LEU A 277 9.54 -18.86 14.50
C LEU A 277 9.11 -19.95 13.50
N MET A 278 8.71 -19.56 12.28
CA MET A 278 8.34 -20.51 11.21
C MET A 278 9.50 -21.46 10.88
N VAL A 279 10.71 -20.92 10.71
CA VAL A 279 11.90 -21.73 10.41
C VAL A 279 12.22 -22.69 11.54
N ARG A 280 12.10 -22.25 12.80
CA ARG A 280 12.45 -23.06 13.98
C ARG A 280 11.46 -24.19 14.25
N VAL A 281 10.17 -23.91 14.12
CA VAL A 281 9.14 -24.93 14.38
C VAL A 281 9.30 -26.09 13.38
N GLY A 282 9.79 -25.83 12.17
CA GLY A 282 10.14 -26.88 11.20
C GLY A 282 8.93 -27.74 10.83
N GLU A 283 9.16 -28.78 10.03
CA GLU A 283 8.07 -29.62 9.51
C GLU A 283 7.61 -30.73 10.47
N GLU A 284 8.37 -31.00 11.54
CA GLU A 284 8.14 -32.18 12.41
C GLU A 284 7.69 -31.82 13.84
N ASN A 285 7.78 -30.56 14.26
CA ASN A 285 7.47 -30.16 15.62
C ASN A 285 6.13 -29.42 15.68
N ASN A 286 5.10 -30.09 16.14
CA ASN A 286 3.82 -29.45 16.38
C ASN A 286 3.81 -28.81 17.78
N VAL A 287 3.61 -27.50 17.86
CA VAL A 287 3.63 -26.74 19.12
C VAL A 287 2.21 -26.33 19.49
N LEU A 288 1.86 -26.47 20.78
CA LEU A 288 0.69 -25.80 21.34
C LEU A 288 1.10 -24.47 22.00
N VAL A 289 0.48 -23.37 21.59
CA VAL A 289 0.66 -22.04 22.17
C VAL A 289 -0.65 -21.62 22.84
N ILE A 290 -0.61 -21.34 24.13
CA ILE A 290 -1.78 -20.84 24.89
C ILE A 290 -1.62 -19.34 25.12
N LEU A 291 -2.51 -18.54 24.53
CA LEU A 291 -2.58 -17.09 24.72
C LEU A 291 -3.75 -16.77 25.65
N ASP A 292 -3.46 -16.47 26.91
CA ASP A 292 -4.47 -16.28 27.95
C ASP A 292 -4.83 -14.81 28.16
N ASP A 293 -6.13 -14.52 28.21
CA ASP A 293 -6.75 -13.21 28.41
C ASP A 293 -6.37 -12.19 27.31
N VAL A 294 -6.68 -12.52 26.05
CA VAL A 294 -6.46 -11.65 24.89
C VAL A 294 -7.64 -10.68 24.73
N TRP A 295 -7.35 -9.38 24.57
CA TRP A 295 -8.36 -8.30 24.52
C TRP A 295 -8.47 -7.57 23.18
N ASP A 296 -7.38 -7.53 22.42
CA ASP A 296 -7.26 -6.78 21.18
C ASP A 296 -7.00 -7.73 20.00
N PRO A 297 -7.85 -7.70 18.94
CA PRO A 297 -7.63 -8.52 17.76
C PRO A 297 -6.33 -8.18 17.01
N LEU A 298 -5.89 -6.90 17.00
CA LEU A 298 -4.64 -6.53 16.32
C LEU A 298 -3.41 -7.17 17.00
N PHE A 299 -3.41 -7.14 18.33
CA PHE A 299 -2.40 -7.84 19.14
C PHE A 299 -2.38 -9.35 18.86
N LEU A 300 -3.54 -9.97 18.63
CA LEU A 300 -3.63 -11.39 18.31
C LEU A 300 -3.10 -11.67 16.89
N GLU A 301 -3.45 -10.86 15.90
CA GLU A 301 -2.91 -10.91 14.53
C GLU A 301 -1.37 -10.75 14.52
N ASP A 302 -0.83 -9.89 15.37
CA ASP A 302 0.60 -9.68 15.52
C ASP A 302 1.33 -10.92 16.08
N LEU A 303 0.67 -11.75 16.89
CA LEU A 303 1.27 -12.90 17.56
C LEU A 303 1.08 -14.23 16.83
N VAL A 304 -0.02 -14.37 16.09
CA VAL A 304 -0.33 -15.60 15.39
C VAL A 304 0.54 -15.71 14.14
N VAL A 305 1.17 -16.87 13.99
CA VAL A 305 1.97 -17.24 12.81
C VAL A 305 1.21 -18.31 12.04
N SER A 306 1.01 -18.07 10.75
CA SER A 306 0.35 -19.01 9.85
C SER A 306 1.25 -20.22 9.57
N SER A 307 1.22 -21.20 10.46
CA SER A 307 1.94 -22.48 10.32
C SER A 307 1.02 -23.63 10.69
N VAL A 308 1.03 -24.70 9.89
CA VAL A 308 0.30 -25.94 10.18
C VAL A 308 0.84 -26.65 11.44
N HIS A 309 2.05 -26.29 11.86
CA HIS A 309 2.75 -26.89 13.01
C HIS A 309 2.58 -26.09 14.30
N ILE A 310 1.77 -25.02 14.31
CA ILE A 310 1.50 -24.24 15.52
C ILE A 310 -0.01 -24.12 15.70
N LYS A 311 -0.51 -24.71 16.79
CA LYS A 311 -1.88 -24.47 17.24
C LYS A 311 -1.89 -23.45 18.35
N TYR A 312 -2.81 -22.50 18.26
CA TYR A 312 -3.04 -21.50 19.29
C TYR A 312 -4.35 -21.80 20.01
N LEU A 313 -4.32 -21.92 21.34
CA LEU A 313 -5.50 -21.85 22.20
C LEU A 313 -5.59 -20.44 22.77
N VAL A 314 -6.57 -19.66 22.33
CA VAL A 314 -6.75 -18.27 22.74
C VAL A 314 -7.90 -18.16 23.72
N THR A 315 -7.67 -17.59 24.90
CA THR A 315 -8.78 -17.25 25.81
C THR A 315 -9.14 -15.77 25.69
N SER A 316 -10.43 -15.46 25.56
CA SER A 316 -10.90 -14.07 25.49
C SER A 316 -12.30 -13.89 26.08
N GLN A 317 -12.65 -12.66 26.44
CA GLN A 317 -14.04 -12.28 26.74
C GLN A 317 -14.83 -11.89 25.48
N LYS A 318 -14.12 -11.57 24.37
CA LYS A 318 -14.73 -11.15 23.12
C LYS A 318 -14.81 -12.33 22.15
N ARG A 319 -16.03 -12.67 21.74
CA ARG A 319 -16.27 -13.70 20.71
C ARG A 319 -15.63 -13.34 19.37
N ASP A 320 -15.58 -12.05 19.07
CA ASP A 320 -15.20 -11.56 17.73
C ASP A 320 -13.72 -11.12 17.69
N ILE A 321 -12.90 -11.58 18.65
CA ILE A 321 -11.46 -11.28 18.67
C ILE A 321 -10.68 -11.99 17.56
N TRP A 322 -11.25 -13.09 17.06
CA TRP A 322 -10.70 -13.92 15.99
C TRP A 322 -11.74 -14.19 14.89
N ARG A 323 -12.77 -13.35 14.77
CA ARG A 323 -13.54 -13.32 13.51
C ARG A 323 -12.66 -12.71 12.44
N ASP A 324 -12.95 -13.05 11.19
CA ASP A 324 -12.39 -12.39 10.01
C ASP A 324 -12.61 -10.87 10.11
N ALA A 325 -11.75 -10.17 10.85
CA ALA A 325 -11.78 -8.71 10.99
C ALA A 325 -11.64 -8.07 9.61
N ILE A 326 -11.01 -8.81 8.69
CA ILE A 326 -10.99 -8.52 7.26
C ILE A 326 -12.39 -8.61 6.67
N SER A 327 -13.20 -9.65 6.92
CA SER A 327 -14.57 -9.73 6.40
C SER A 327 -15.44 -8.56 6.86
N ASP A 328 -15.43 -8.23 8.15
CA ASP A 328 -16.23 -7.11 8.66
C ASP A 328 -15.79 -5.75 8.05
N LEU A 329 -14.48 -5.62 7.83
CA LEU A 329 -13.89 -4.43 7.23
C LEU A 329 -14.16 -4.35 5.72
N VAL A 330 -14.07 -5.48 5.01
CA VAL A 330 -14.50 -5.64 3.62
C VAL A 330 -15.96 -5.24 3.50
N ASP A 331 -16.84 -5.77 4.34
CA ASP A 331 -18.26 -5.41 4.37
C ASP A 331 -18.49 -3.92 4.68
N THR A 332 -17.62 -3.31 5.47
CA THR A 332 -17.66 -1.87 5.76
C THR A 332 -17.27 -1.05 4.52
N VAL A 333 -16.17 -1.42 3.85
CA VAL A 333 -15.72 -0.78 2.60
C VAL A 333 -16.78 -0.96 1.51
N LEU A 334 -17.29 -2.18 1.31
CA LEU A 334 -18.33 -2.51 0.33
C LEU A 334 -19.62 -1.70 0.56
N ARG A 335 -20.04 -1.54 1.82
CA ARG A 335 -21.18 -0.66 2.17
C ARG A 335 -20.90 0.80 1.87
N LYS A 336 -19.69 1.32 2.16
CA LYS A 336 -19.30 2.71 1.85
C LYS A 336 -19.30 2.99 0.35
N VAL A 337 -18.89 2.02 -0.47
CA VAL A 337 -18.91 2.14 -1.94
C VAL A 337 -20.22 1.69 -2.59
N GLN A 338 -21.25 1.43 -1.78
CA GLN A 338 -22.60 1.04 -2.22
C GLN A 338 -22.62 -0.15 -3.21
N ASN A 339 -21.67 -1.07 -3.05
CA ASN A 339 -21.48 -2.20 -3.95
C ASN A 339 -21.32 -1.82 -5.45
N HIS A 340 -20.82 -0.61 -5.76
CA HIS A 340 -20.70 -0.18 -7.15
C HIS A 340 -19.62 -1.00 -7.90
N PRO A 341 -19.97 -1.75 -8.98
CA PRO A 341 -19.06 -2.73 -9.59
C PRO A 341 -17.72 -2.16 -10.05
N LEU A 342 -17.72 -0.97 -10.66
CA LEU A 342 -16.48 -0.32 -11.11
C LEU A 342 -15.56 0.07 -9.95
N ILE A 343 -16.13 0.51 -8.83
CA ILE A 343 -15.36 0.94 -7.65
C ILE A 343 -14.77 -0.30 -6.97
N ILE A 344 -15.56 -1.37 -6.84
CA ILE A 344 -15.08 -2.67 -6.37
C ILE A 344 -13.97 -3.19 -7.27
N ALA A 345 -14.11 -3.11 -8.60
CA ALA A 345 -13.08 -3.53 -9.52
C ALA A 345 -11.78 -2.76 -9.31
N ASN A 346 -11.84 -1.43 -9.17
CA ASN A 346 -10.67 -0.59 -8.88
C ASN A 346 -10.00 -0.95 -7.53
N ILE A 347 -10.80 -1.18 -6.48
CA ILE A 347 -10.28 -1.62 -5.17
C ILE A 347 -9.62 -2.99 -5.30
N GLY A 348 -10.25 -3.93 -6.01
CA GLY A 348 -9.70 -5.24 -6.29
C GLY A 348 -8.36 -5.16 -7.05
N THR A 349 -8.26 -4.26 -8.02
CA THR A 349 -7.01 -3.98 -8.73
C THR A 349 -5.92 -3.51 -7.77
N TRP A 350 -6.22 -2.52 -6.92
CA TRP A 350 -5.28 -1.99 -5.94
C TRP A 350 -4.83 -3.07 -4.94
N ILE A 351 -5.76 -3.88 -4.45
CA ILE A 351 -5.51 -4.96 -3.49
C ILE A 351 -4.70 -6.11 -4.08
N ARG A 352 -4.95 -6.50 -5.32
CA ARG A 352 -4.30 -7.66 -5.95
C ARG A 352 -2.77 -7.53 -6.01
N TRP A 353 -2.24 -6.32 -5.97
CA TRP A 353 -0.80 -6.04 -5.94
C TRP A 353 -0.16 -6.33 -4.59
N GLU A 354 -0.90 -6.17 -3.49
CA GLU A 354 -0.50 -6.65 -2.17
C GLU A 354 -0.69 -8.17 -2.17
N LYS A 355 0.41 -8.93 -2.33
CA LYS A 355 0.41 -10.40 -2.51
C LYS A 355 -0.51 -11.18 -1.55
N VAL A 356 -0.78 -10.62 -0.37
CA VAL A 356 -1.88 -11.00 0.53
C VAL A 356 -2.41 -9.71 1.18
N PRO A 357 -3.64 -9.25 0.89
CA PRO A 357 -4.18 -8.07 1.56
C PRO A 357 -4.36 -8.34 3.05
N ASP A 358 -3.53 -7.69 3.85
CA ASP A 358 -3.66 -7.69 5.29
C ASP A 358 -4.78 -6.74 5.74
N ARG A 359 -5.14 -6.82 7.02
CA ARG A 359 -6.11 -5.90 7.61
C ARG A 359 -5.66 -4.43 7.50
N GLY A 360 -4.35 -4.17 7.54
CA GLY A 360 -3.78 -2.83 7.39
C GLY A 360 -4.13 -2.18 6.05
N THR A 361 -4.04 -2.96 4.97
CA THR A 361 -4.40 -2.58 3.60
C THR A 361 -5.87 -2.17 3.53
N TRP A 362 -6.76 -2.99 4.08
CA TRP A 362 -8.19 -2.68 4.11
C TRP A 362 -8.52 -1.48 5.01
N LEU A 363 -7.81 -1.30 6.14
CA LEU A 363 -8.00 -0.16 7.03
C LEU A 363 -7.57 1.14 6.35
N TYR A 364 -6.44 1.11 5.64
CA TYR A 364 -5.98 2.23 4.85
C TYR A 364 -7.01 2.64 3.79
N MET A 365 -7.57 1.67 3.04
CA MET A 365 -8.62 1.95 2.06
C MET A 365 -9.89 2.50 2.71
N ASP A 366 -10.32 1.92 3.83
CA ASP A 366 -11.49 2.39 4.58
C ASP A 366 -11.34 3.85 5.04
N GLN A 367 -10.13 4.19 5.53
CA GLN A 367 -9.78 5.54 5.95
C GLN A 367 -9.66 6.50 4.75
N ALA A 368 -9.00 6.08 3.66
CA ALA A 368 -8.85 6.89 2.45
C ALA A 368 -10.22 7.26 1.85
N ILE A 369 -11.15 6.29 1.78
CA ILE A 369 -12.53 6.51 1.37
C ILE A 369 -13.23 7.49 2.33
N ALA A 370 -13.09 7.28 3.64
CA ALA A 370 -13.71 8.14 4.64
C ALA A 370 -13.22 9.59 4.56
N ASP A 371 -11.90 9.78 4.47
CA ASP A 371 -11.25 11.09 4.34
C ASP A 371 -11.67 11.80 3.05
N HIS A 372 -11.72 11.06 1.94
CA HIS A 372 -12.10 11.62 0.66
C HIS A 372 -13.58 12.05 0.65
N LEU A 373 -14.48 11.24 1.21
CA LEU A 373 -15.88 11.62 1.43
C LEU A 373 -15.99 12.82 2.37
N ALA A 374 -15.20 12.88 3.44
CA ALA A 374 -15.22 13.99 4.39
C ALA A 374 -14.77 15.33 3.77
N ARG A 375 -13.68 15.32 2.98
CA ARG A 375 -13.17 16.52 2.29
C ARG A 375 -14.17 17.09 1.28
N ASN A 376 -14.95 16.22 0.64
CA ASN A 376 -15.88 16.61 -0.41
C ASN A 376 -17.33 16.83 0.09
N ARG A 377 -17.63 16.55 1.37
CA ARG A 377 -18.94 16.84 1.99
C ARG A 377 -19.28 18.33 2.09
N VAL A 378 -18.30 19.21 2.01
CA VAL A 378 -18.47 20.67 2.25
C VAL A 378 -19.18 21.37 1.07
N THR A 379 -19.35 20.70 -0.07
CA THR A 379 -19.94 21.32 -1.27
C THR A 379 -21.23 20.62 -1.73
N ARG A 380 -22.37 21.27 -1.45
CA ARG A 380 -23.59 21.35 -2.31
C ARG A 380 -24.80 20.42 -2.07
N LEU A 381 -25.87 20.87 -2.74
CA LEU A 381 -27.31 20.58 -2.71
C LEU A 381 -27.66 19.08 -2.80
N THR A 382 -28.63 18.68 -1.98
CA THR A 382 -29.08 17.30 -1.73
C THR A 382 -29.57 16.50 -2.94
N ALA A 383 -29.88 17.13 -4.08
CA ALA A 383 -30.53 16.46 -5.22
C ALA A 383 -29.58 15.68 -6.16
N PHE A 384 -28.26 15.91 -6.11
CA PHE A 384 -27.27 15.24 -7.00
C PHE A 384 -26.25 14.38 -6.25
N ARG A 385 -26.55 14.07 -4.99
CA ARG A 385 -25.57 13.54 -4.05
C ARG A 385 -25.03 12.15 -4.44
N GLU A 386 -25.89 11.23 -4.86
CA GLU A 386 -25.51 9.84 -5.14
C GLU A 386 -24.60 9.71 -6.37
N ALA A 387 -25.01 10.27 -7.51
CA ALA A 387 -24.20 10.23 -8.73
C ALA A 387 -22.84 10.95 -8.56
N TYR A 388 -22.82 12.03 -7.78
CA TYR A 388 -21.58 12.74 -7.46
C TYR A 388 -20.66 11.93 -6.54
N GLU A 389 -21.19 11.32 -5.47
CA GLU A 389 -20.42 10.47 -4.57
C GLU A 389 -19.82 9.27 -5.31
N VAL A 390 -20.57 8.62 -6.22
CA VAL A 390 -20.05 7.53 -7.05
C VAL A 390 -18.91 7.99 -7.95
N ASN A 391 -19.07 9.11 -8.67
CA ASN A 391 -18.00 9.65 -9.54
C ASN A 391 -16.74 9.98 -8.73
N LEU A 392 -16.92 10.55 -7.54
CA LEU A 392 -15.82 10.94 -6.65
C LEU A 392 -15.07 9.71 -6.10
N LEU A 393 -15.79 8.69 -5.65
CA LEU A 393 -15.20 7.43 -5.20
C LEU A 393 -14.56 6.65 -6.35
N ALA A 394 -15.16 6.67 -7.54
CA ALA A 394 -14.58 6.08 -8.74
C ALA A 394 -13.26 6.76 -9.12
N SER A 395 -13.17 8.10 -8.96
CA SER A 395 -11.92 8.86 -9.13
C SER A 395 -10.83 8.37 -8.19
N LEU A 396 -11.11 8.43 -6.89
CA LEU A 396 -10.17 8.07 -5.84
C LEU A 396 -9.65 6.64 -6.03
N THR A 397 -10.56 5.68 -6.18
CA THR A 397 -10.17 4.27 -6.33
C THR A 397 -9.46 4.00 -7.65
N CYS A 398 -9.80 4.71 -8.73
CA CYS A 398 -9.05 4.62 -9.98
C CYS A 398 -7.63 5.18 -9.82
N GLU A 399 -7.45 6.30 -9.12
CA GLU A 399 -6.11 6.84 -8.84
C GLU A 399 -5.25 5.84 -8.06
N TYR A 400 -5.80 5.25 -7.00
CA TYR A 400 -5.10 4.21 -6.23
C TYR A 400 -4.75 2.98 -7.07
N ALA A 401 -5.66 2.53 -7.94
CA ALA A 401 -5.36 1.43 -8.87
C ALA A 401 -4.18 1.80 -9.80
N LEU A 402 -4.11 3.05 -10.25
CA LEU A 402 -3.05 3.52 -11.15
C LEU A 402 -1.69 3.73 -10.45
N THR A 403 -1.62 3.85 -9.12
CA THR A 403 -0.32 3.92 -8.43
C THR A 403 0.41 2.59 -8.41
N GLN A 404 -0.27 1.49 -8.76
CA GLN A 404 0.28 0.14 -8.69
C GLN A 404 0.75 -0.41 -10.04
N ILE A 405 0.52 0.32 -11.14
CA ILE A 405 0.95 -0.13 -12.48
C ILE A 405 2.30 0.47 -12.86
N SER A 406 3.03 -0.22 -13.74
CA SER A 406 4.29 0.30 -14.28
C SER A 406 4.09 1.62 -15.03
N GLU A 407 5.16 2.41 -15.14
CA GLU A 407 5.11 3.68 -15.87
C GLU A 407 4.73 3.45 -17.35
N GLU A 408 5.21 2.35 -17.94
CA GLU A 408 4.88 1.92 -19.30
C GLU A 408 3.39 1.59 -19.46
N ALA A 409 2.83 0.82 -18.52
CA ALA A 409 1.40 0.50 -18.52
C ALA A 409 0.54 1.75 -18.30
N LEU A 410 1.00 2.68 -17.46
CA LEU A 410 0.32 3.95 -17.22
C LEU A 410 0.28 4.83 -18.47
N GLU A 411 1.39 4.93 -19.21
CA GLU A 411 1.42 5.65 -20.49
C GLU A 411 0.51 5.01 -21.53
N LEU A 412 0.55 3.68 -21.67
CA LEU A 412 -0.33 2.94 -22.57
C LEU A 412 -1.80 3.15 -22.18
N PHE A 413 -2.11 3.20 -20.89
CA PHE A 413 -3.44 3.48 -20.40
C PHE A 413 -3.89 4.91 -20.74
N TYR A 414 -3.01 5.91 -20.64
CA TYR A 414 -3.32 7.28 -21.06
C TYR A 414 -3.57 7.39 -22.57
N LEU A 415 -2.80 6.68 -23.40
CA LEU A 415 -3.08 6.59 -24.84
C LEU A 415 -4.48 6.04 -25.10
N HIS A 416 -4.91 5.05 -24.31
CA HIS A 416 -6.23 4.46 -24.42
C HIS A 416 -7.37 5.39 -23.95
N VAL A 417 -7.12 6.17 -22.89
CA VAL A 417 -8.03 7.22 -22.41
C VAL A 417 -8.28 8.29 -23.47
N MET A 418 -7.29 8.56 -24.32
CA MET A 418 -7.43 9.51 -25.44
C MET A 418 -8.30 8.98 -26.57
N CYS A 419 -8.65 7.69 -26.58
CA CYS A 419 -9.49 7.11 -27.62
C CYS A 419 -10.98 7.22 -27.27
N THR A 420 -11.83 7.30 -28.29
CA THR A 420 -13.30 7.17 -28.20
C THR A 420 -13.79 6.01 -29.06
N GLY A 421 -14.91 5.40 -28.64
CA GLY A 421 -15.52 4.25 -29.32
C GLY A 421 -15.64 3.02 -28.43
N ALA A 422 -16.40 2.03 -28.92
CA ALA A 422 -16.66 0.77 -28.21
C ALA A 422 -15.45 -0.18 -28.16
N GLY A 423 -14.48 0.02 -29.06
CA GLY A 423 -13.23 -0.75 -29.12
C GLY A 423 -12.19 -0.09 -30.01
N VAL A 424 -10.95 -0.09 -29.55
CA VAL A 424 -9.76 0.40 -30.25
C VAL A 424 -8.93 -0.82 -30.66
N PRO A 425 -8.57 -0.97 -31.95
CA PRO A 425 -7.71 -2.07 -32.38
C PRO A 425 -6.34 -2.01 -31.69
N GLU A 426 -5.83 -3.16 -31.28
CA GLU A 426 -4.50 -3.28 -30.67
C GLU A 426 -3.40 -2.71 -31.56
N SER A 427 -3.51 -2.89 -32.88
CA SER A 427 -2.57 -2.36 -33.87
C SER A 427 -2.46 -0.82 -33.84
N VAL A 428 -3.56 -0.12 -33.54
CA VAL A 428 -3.57 1.34 -33.39
C VAL A 428 -2.80 1.74 -32.13
N LEU A 429 -3.05 1.07 -31.01
CA LEU A 429 -2.35 1.32 -29.75
C LEU A 429 -0.86 1.00 -29.86
N LYS A 430 -0.49 -0.11 -30.51
CA LYS A 430 0.92 -0.48 -30.79
C LYS A 430 1.65 0.61 -31.55
N LEU A 431 1.01 1.15 -32.60
CA LEU A 431 1.59 2.21 -33.41
C LEU A 431 1.77 3.50 -32.60
N TRP A 432 0.78 3.91 -31.81
CA TRP A 432 0.88 5.11 -30.98
C TRP A 432 1.93 4.97 -29.88
N PHE A 433 1.98 3.81 -29.22
CA PHE A 433 2.96 3.52 -28.19
C PHE A 433 4.39 3.55 -28.75
N LYS A 434 4.63 2.90 -29.90
CA LYS A 434 5.91 2.97 -30.62
C LYS A 434 6.25 4.40 -31.02
N THR A 435 5.30 5.17 -31.52
CA THR A 435 5.53 6.58 -31.90
C THR A 435 5.92 7.44 -30.70
N LEU A 436 5.27 7.21 -29.55
CA LEU A 436 5.55 7.94 -28.31
C LEU A 436 6.96 7.64 -27.75
N ARG A 437 7.37 6.36 -27.77
CA ARG A 437 8.65 5.89 -27.21
C ARG A 437 9.81 5.91 -28.19
N GLY A 438 9.53 6.06 -29.48
CA GLY A 438 10.52 6.07 -30.56
C GLY A 438 10.70 4.70 -31.25
N PRO A 439 11.45 4.66 -32.36
CA PRO A 439 11.57 3.47 -33.21
C PRO A 439 12.27 2.28 -32.53
N GLU A 440 13.13 2.55 -31.54
CA GLU A 440 13.84 1.54 -30.75
C GLU A 440 12.99 0.94 -29.61
N CYS A 441 11.69 1.28 -29.55
CA CYS A 441 10.79 0.75 -28.54
C CYS A 441 10.66 -0.77 -28.66
N ASN A 442 11.00 -1.48 -27.58
CA ASN A 442 10.80 -2.92 -27.50
C ASN A 442 9.30 -3.23 -27.40
N MET A 443 8.71 -3.81 -28.45
CA MET A 443 7.29 -4.15 -28.48
C MET A 443 6.88 -5.21 -27.45
N LEU A 444 7.83 -5.95 -26.87
CA LEU A 444 7.53 -6.81 -25.70
C LEU A 444 7.05 -5.99 -24.50
N LEU A 445 7.56 -4.76 -24.31
CA LEU A 445 7.08 -3.87 -23.25
C LEU A 445 5.62 -3.47 -23.47
N PHE A 446 5.19 -3.32 -24.73
CA PHE A 446 3.78 -3.09 -25.04
C PHE A 446 2.96 -4.32 -24.64
N ASP A 447 3.37 -5.52 -25.05
CA ASP A 447 2.61 -6.74 -24.79
C ASP A 447 2.48 -7.01 -23.28
N ASP A 448 3.57 -6.81 -22.52
CA ASP A 448 3.59 -6.91 -21.05
C ASP A 448 2.65 -5.85 -20.43
N SER A 449 2.80 -4.59 -20.83
CA SER A 449 1.96 -3.48 -20.33
C SER A 449 0.48 -3.67 -20.66
N PHE A 450 0.16 -4.16 -21.85
CA PHE A 450 -1.21 -4.41 -22.30
C PHE A 450 -1.83 -5.58 -21.52
N SER A 451 -1.07 -6.66 -21.32
CA SER A 451 -1.45 -7.79 -20.47
C SER A 451 -1.66 -7.36 -19.02
N ASP A 452 -0.83 -6.48 -18.48
CA ASP A 452 -0.98 -5.94 -17.13
C ASP A 452 -2.27 -5.13 -16.99
N LEU A 453 -2.57 -4.26 -17.94
CA LEU A 453 -3.82 -3.48 -17.93
C LEU A 453 -5.07 -4.38 -18.04
N GLU A 454 -5.02 -5.43 -18.86
CA GLU A 454 -6.10 -6.41 -18.98
C GLU A 454 -6.24 -7.23 -17.69
N GLY A 455 -5.14 -7.77 -17.17
CA GLY A 455 -5.10 -8.54 -15.94
C GLY A 455 -5.64 -7.76 -14.74
N GLN A 456 -5.41 -6.45 -14.74
CA GLN A 456 -5.91 -5.53 -13.72
C GLN A 456 -7.32 -5.01 -13.96
N SER A 457 -8.01 -5.49 -15.00
CA SER A 457 -9.35 -5.05 -15.39
C SER A 457 -9.44 -3.52 -15.57
N LEU A 458 -8.33 -2.87 -15.95
CA LEU A 458 -8.28 -1.44 -16.27
C LEU A 458 -8.83 -1.19 -17.68
N ILE A 459 -8.62 -2.14 -18.58
CA ILE A 459 -9.18 -2.20 -19.93
C ILE A 459 -10.04 -3.45 -20.10
N SER A 460 -11.01 -3.40 -21.00
CA SER A 460 -11.76 -4.57 -21.48
C SER A 460 -11.20 -4.99 -22.83
N VAL A 461 -10.87 -6.27 -23.01
CA VAL A 461 -10.30 -6.80 -24.26
C VAL A 461 -11.29 -7.74 -24.93
N THR A 462 -11.57 -7.52 -26.21
CA THR A 462 -12.40 -8.38 -27.05
C THR A 462 -11.54 -8.99 -28.15
N ARG A 463 -11.48 -10.32 -28.18
CA ARG A 463 -10.75 -11.10 -29.19
C ARG A 463 -11.74 -11.72 -30.16
N ILE A 464 -11.70 -11.29 -31.41
CA ILE A 464 -12.59 -11.75 -32.48
C ILE A 464 -11.74 -12.57 -33.45
N ARG A 465 -12.02 -13.87 -33.58
CA ARG A 465 -11.37 -14.72 -34.59
C ARG A 465 -12.01 -14.45 -35.94
N SER A 466 -11.22 -14.11 -36.95
CA SER A 466 -11.72 -14.00 -38.32
C SER A 466 -12.05 -15.38 -38.86
N GLU A 467 -13.18 -15.52 -39.56
CA GLU A 467 -13.56 -16.78 -40.22
C GLU A 467 -12.75 -17.02 -41.49
N TYR A 468 -12.18 -15.95 -42.07
CA TYR A 468 -11.54 -15.97 -43.39
C TYR A 468 -10.02 -16.00 -43.33
N GLU A 469 -9.47 -15.38 -42.29
CA GLU A 469 -8.04 -15.31 -42.02
C GLU A 469 -7.88 -15.99 -40.67
N ASP A 470 -6.96 -16.94 -40.51
CA ASP A 470 -6.72 -17.60 -39.21
C ASP A 470 -5.99 -16.65 -38.24
N THR A 471 -6.51 -15.43 -38.11
CA THR A 471 -5.99 -14.29 -37.39
C THR A 471 -7.00 -13.91 -36.30
N ILE A 472 -6.45 -13.52 -35.15
CA ILE A 472 -7.23 -13.04 -34.01
C ILE A 472 -7.15 -11.52 -34.01
N HIS A 473 -8.28 -10.87 -34.22
CA HIS A 473 -8.41 -9.43 -34.10
C HIS A 473 -8.65 -9.06 -32.65
N ILE A 474 -7.74 -8.28 -32.07
CA ILE A 474 -7.82 -7.81 -30.70
C ILE A 474 -8.25 -6.35 -30.70
N THR A 475 -9.35 -6.08 -30.02
CA THR A 475 -9.82 -4.72 -29.74
C THR A 475 -9.90 -4.54 -28.24
N SER A 476 -9.73 -3.32 -27.76
CA SER A 476 -9.85 -3.03 -26.33
C SER A 476 -10.54 -1.70 -26.07
N SER A 477 -11.12 -1.53 -24.89
CA SER A 477 -11.79 -0.29 -24.50
C SER A 477 -11.58 0.05 -23.02
N VAL A 478 -11.59 1.34 -22.72
CA VAL A 478 -11.59 1.89 -21.35
C VAL A 478 -13.02 2.26 -20.99
N HIS A 479 -13.43 1.94 -19.76
CA HIS A 479 -14.74 2.31 -19.24
C HIS A 479 -14.93 3.85 -19.24
N ASP A 480 -16.08 4.34 -19.70
CA ASP A 480 -16.31 5.77 -19.93
C ASP A 480 -16.10 6.64 -18.67
N LEU A 481 -16.53 6.17 -17.49
CA LEU A 481 -16.22 6.86 -16.23
C LEU A 481 -14.71 7.04 -16.00
N ARG A 482 -13.88 5.99 -16.20
CA ARG A 482 -12.43 6.10 -16.02
C ARG A 482 -11.84 7.10 -17.02
N ARG A 483 -12.33 7.06 -18.27
CA ARG A 483 -11.95 8.00 -19.32
C ARG A 483 -12.27 9.45 -18.92
N GLU A 484 -13.50 9.70 -18.50
CA GLU A 484 -13.95 11.03 -18.07
C GLU A 484 -13.13 11.54 -16.88
N LEU A 485 -12.90 10.70 -15.87
CA LEU A 485 -12.13 11.05 -14.68
C LEU A 485 -10.69 11.43 -15.04
N LEU A 486 -9.99 10.61 -15.83
CA LEU A 486 -8.59 10.85 -16.17
C LEU A 486 -8.41 12.01 -17.14
N SER A 487 -9.37 12.21 -18.06
CA SER A 487 -9.37 13.39 -18.93
C SER A 487 -9.40 14.71 -18.14
N LYS A 488 -10.00 14.71 -16.95
CA LYS A 488 -10.06 15.89 -16.06
C LYS A 488 -8.84 15.99 -15.14
N MET A 489 -8.45 14.87 -14.54
CA MET A 489 -7.39 14.83 -13.52
C MET A 489 -5.98 14.97 -14.08
N LYS A 490 -5.75 14.44 -15.27
CA LYS A 490 -4.43 14.33 -15.90
C LYS A 490 -4.43 14.99 -17.28
N ALA A 491 -5.25 16.03 -17.44
CA ALA A 491 -5.38 16.78 -18.69
C ALA A 491 -4.02 17.22 -19.25
N GLU A 492 -3.10 17.69 -18.38
CA GLU A 492 -1.76 18.12 -18.76
C GLU A 492 -0.87 16.97 -19.25
N VAL A 493 -0.95 15.80 -18.61
CA VAL A 493 -0.18 14.60 -19.01
C VAL A 493 -0.69 14.09 -20.36
N VAL A 494 -2.02 13.98 -20.50
CA VAL A 494 -2.69 13.59 -21.73
C VAL A 494 -2.36 14.57 -22.86
N ASP A 495 -2.35 15.88 -22.57
CA ASP A 495 -1.93 16.90 -23.52
C ASP A 495 -0.48 16.76 -23.94
N GLY A 496 0.43 16.52 -22.99
CA GLY A 496 1.84 16.31 -23.28
C GLY A 496 2.08 15.08 -24.15
N ILE A 497 1.35 13.99 -23.92
CA ILE A 497 1.40 12.78 -24.76
C ILE A 497 0.87 13.09 -26.17
N LEU A 498 -0.28 13.75 -26.27
CA LEU A 498 -0.88 14.14 -27.54
C LEU A 498 0.05 15.07 -28.35
N ASP A 499 0.66 16.05 -27.68
CA ASP A 499 1.58 16.99 -28.31
C ASP A 499 2.86 16.26 -28.76
N LYS A 500 3.37 15.28 -28.01
CA LYS A 500 4.49 14.42 -28.46
C LYS A 500 4.13 13.61 -29.70
N LEU A 501 2.94 13.00 -29.73
CA LEU A 501 2.46 12.23 -30.88
C LEU A 501 2.33 13.10 -32.14
N ILE A 502 1.82 14.32 -31.97
CA ILE A 502 1.53 15.25 -33.08
C ILE A 502 2.77 16.05 -33.52
N SER A 503 3.69 16.36 -32.61
CA SER A 503 4.77 17.35 -32.79
C SER A 503 6.14 16.72 -32.99
N SER A 504 6.23 15.45 -33.40
CA SER A 504 7.50 14.80 -33.74
C SER A 504 8.11 15.40 -35.03
N GLU A 505 8.45 16.68 -35.02
CA GLU A 505 9.15 17.41 -36.08
C GLU A 505 10.65 17.11 -35.99
N GLY A 506 11.02 15.87 -36.30
CA GLY A 506 12.39 15.51 -36.61
C GLY A 506 12.79 16.10 -37.95
N ALA A 507 13.65 17.12 -37.94
CA ALA A 507 14.32 17.62 -39.13
C ALA A 507 15.12 16.45 -39.78
N CYS A 508 14.83 16.14 -41.05
CA CYS A 508 15.39 15.03 -41.84
C CYS A 508 14.82 13.62 -41.57
N ALA A 509 13.50 13.50 -41.40
CA ALA A 509 12.82 12.21 -41.42
C ALA A 509 12.81 11.62 -42.84
N SER A 510 13.05 10.31 -42.97
CA SER A 510 12.95 9.61 -44.26
C SER A 510 11.50 9.67 -44.80
N SER A 511 11.29 9.38 -46.09
CA SER A 511 9.93 9.36 -46.66
C SER A 511 8.99 8.38 -45.95
N ASP A 512 9.52 7.33 -45.32
CA ASP A 512 8.73 6.34 -44.60
C ASP A 512 8.35 6.80 -43.20
N ASP A 513 9.23 7.52 -42.51
CA ASP A 513 8.93 8.15 -41.21
C ASP A 513 7.81 9.18 -41.33
N GLN A 514 7.80 9.98 -42.41
CA GLN A 514 6.73 10.93 -42.66
C GLN A 514 5.38 10.23 -42.87
N ARG A 515 5.37 9.11 -43.59
CA ARG A 515 4.14 8.32 -43.80
C ARG A 515 3.62 7.68 -42.52
N GLU A 516 4.49 7.20 -41.64
CA GLU A 516 4.10 6.67 -40.33
C GLU A 516 3.45 7.78 -39.48
N LYS A 517 4.01 8.99 -39.49
CA LYS A 517 3.41 10.16 -38.82
C LYS A 517 2.05 10.55 -39.39
N ASP A 518 1.92 10.60 -40.71
CA ASP A 518 0.66 10.93 -41.38
C ASP A 518 -0.43 9.92 -41.00
N LEU A 519 -0.07 8.63 -40.90
CA LEU A 519 -0.95 7.57 -40.43
C LEU A 519 -1.34 7.76 -38.96
N VAL A 520 -0.40 8.08 -38.07
CA VAL A 520 -0.70 8.37 -36.65
C VAL A 520 -1.67 9.53 -36.53
N ILE A 521 -1.46 10.62 -37.28
CA ILE A 521 -2.37 11.79 -37.29
C ILE A 521 -3.78 11.39 -37.73
N ALA A 522 -3.90 10.59 -38.80
CA ALA A 522 -5.18 10.11 -39.29
C ALA A 522 -5.89 9.20 -38.27
N LEU A 523 -5.15 8.31 -37.61
CA LEU A 523 -5.70 7.44 -36.56
C LEU A 523 -6.11 8.22 -35.32
N CYS A 524 -5.33 9.23 -34.92
CA CYS A 524 -5.71 10.16 -33.84
C CYS A 524 -7.00 10.91 -34.18
N PHE A 525 -7.22 11.28 -35.44
CA PHE A 525 -8.48 11.86 -35.87
C PHE A 525 -9.63 10.84 -35.87
N GLN A 526 -9.38 9.59 -36.24
CA GLN A 526 -10.43 8.56 -36.31
C GLN A 526 -10.84 8.04 -34.94
N TYR A 527 -9.86 7.69 -34.11
CA TYR A 527 -10.07 7.04 -32.82
C TYR A 527 -9.97 8.01 -31.64
N GLY A 528 -9.39 9.19 -31.80
CA GLY A 528 -9.20 10.13 -30.70
C GLY A 528 -10.49 10.72 -30.17
N ASP A 529 -10.45 11.18 -28.92
CA ASP A 529 -11.47 11.99 -28.30
C ASP A 529 -11.65 13.33 -29.02
N THR A 530 -12.62 14.13 -28.57
CA THR A 530 -12.92 15.41 -29.22
C THR A 530 -11.69 16.32 -29.28
N LYS A 531 -10.87 16.32 -28.22
CA LYS A 531 -9.67 17.15 -28.13
C LYS A 531 -8.57 16.69 -29.08
N CYS A 532 -8.32 15.39 -29.14
CA CYS A 532 -7.39 14.74 -30.05
C CYS A 532 -7.79 15.00 -31.51
N ARG A 533 -9.09 14.88 -31.82
CA ARG A 533 -9.67 15.21 -33.13
C ARG A 533 -9.46 16.67 -33.50
N ASP A 534 -9.75 17.59 -32.59
CA ASP A 534 -9.61 19.02 -32.85
C ASP A 534 -8.14 19.40 -33.11
N LYS A 535 -7.19 18.86 -32.34
CA LYS A 535 -5.74 19.10 -32.56
C LYS A 535 -5.23 18.52 -33.88
N THR A 536 -5.79 17.41 -34.37
CA THR A 536 -5.34 16.75 -35.60
C THR A 536 -6.08 17.20 -36.85
N LYS A 537 -7.26 17.81 -36.72
CA LYS A 537 -8.13 18.21 -37.84
C LYS A 537 -7.42 19.04 -38.92
N SER A 538 -6.68 20.07 -38.54
CA SER A 538 -5.98 20.93 -39.51
C SER A 538 -4.89 20.19 -40.27
N LYS A 539 -4.15 19.29 -39.59
CA LYS A 539 -3.12 18.45 -40.21
C LYS A 539 -3.72 17.43 -41.16
N VAL A 540 -4.84 16.79 -40.77
CA VAL A 540 -5.57 15.88 -41.68
C VAL A 540 -6.01 16.64 -42.93
N VAL A 541 -6.69 17.79 -42.80
CA VAL A 541 -7.12 18.60 -43.96
C VAL A 541 -5.96 18.95 -44.88
N HIS A 542 -4.79 19.27 -44.33
CA HIS A 542 -3.58 19.50 -45.13
C HIS A 542 -3.13 18.23 -45.88
N LEU A 543 -3.09 17.07 -45.21
CA LEU A 543 -2.75 15.79 -45.84
C LEU A 543 -3.69 15.44 -47.00
N VAL A 544 -4.99 15.74 -46.86
CA VAL A 544 -5.98 15.57 -47.94
C VAL A 544 -5.65 16.44 -49.14
N ASN A 545 -5.40 17.73 -48.89
CA ASN A 545 -5.19 18.71 -49.95
C ASN A 545 -3.87 18.47 -50.71
N CYS A 546 -2.83 17.99 -50.03
CA CYS A 546 -1.53 17.72 -50.65
C CYS A 546 -1.50 16.42 -51.47
N ASN A 547 -2.23 15.39 -51.07
CA ASN A 547 -2.16 14.07 -51.70
C ASN A 547 -3.26 13.81 -52.74
N GLY A 548 -4.15 14.77 -52.97
CA GLY A 548 -5.12 14.77 -54.07
C GLY A 548 -6.26 13.74 -53.96
N ASP A 549 -6.14 12.75 -53.08
CA ASP A 549 -7.18 11.77 -52.82
C ASP A 549 -7.02 11.12 -51.44
N LEU A 550 -7.95 11.40 -50.53
CA LEU A 550 -8.05 10.76 -49.21
C LEU A 550 -8.14 9.24 -49.34
N THR A 551 -8.77 8.80 -50.44
CA THR A 551 -8.97 7.41 -50.85
C THR A 551 -7.64 6.69 -51.06
N TYR A 552 -6.56 7.38 -51.45
CA TYR A 552 -5.25 6.75 -51.65
C TYR A 552 -4.55 6.44 -50.31
N LEU A 553 -4.66 7.31 -49.31
CA LEU A 553 -4.21 7.06 -47.93
C LEU A 553 -5.12 6.04 -47.22
N HIS A 554 -6.42 6.07 -47.50
CA HIS A 554 -7.44 5.14 -46.98
C HIS A 554 -7.56 3.79 -47.71
N HIS A 555 -6.97 3.60 -48.90
CA HIS A 555 -6.95 2.28 -49.53
C HIS A 555 -5.63 1.57 -49.27
N ARG A 556 -4.47 2.21 -49.50
CA ARG A 556 -3.25 1.41 -49.64
C ARG A 556 -2.59 0.95 -48.33
N ARG A 557 -2.80 1.66 -47.22
CA ARG A 557 -2.32 1.26 -45.87
C ARG A 557 -3.44 0.88 -44.93
N ILE A 558 -4.62 1.44 -45.15
CA ILE A 558 -5.80 0.91 -44.52
C ILE A 558 -6.06 -0.49 -45.09
N GLU A 559 -5.80 -0.91 -46.34
CA GLU A 559 -5.84 -2.34 -46.73
C GLU A 559 -4.84 -3.21 -45.95
N ASP A 560 -3.62 -2.70 -45.67
CA ASP A 560 -2.66 -3.38 -44.79
C ASP A 560 -3.12 -3.43 -43.32
N ILE A 561 -3.96 -2.49 -42.90
CA ILE A 561 -4.64 -2.44 -41.59
C ILE A 561 -6.05 -3.07 -41.67
N MET A 562 -6.61 -3.38 -42.86
CA MET A 562 -8.00 -3.72 -43.21
C MET A 562 -8.12 -5.06 -43.94
N GLY A 563 -7.16 -5.97 -43.77
CA GLY A 563 -7.55 -7.37 -43.52
C GLY A 563 -8.70 -7.45 -42.47
N PHE A 564 -8.78 -6.44 -41.60
CA PHE A 564 -9.82 -6.09 -40.64
C PHE A 564 -11.22 -5.68 -41.19
N SER A 565 -11.42 -5.36 -42.49
CA SER A 565 -12.69 -4.73 -42.98
C SER A 565 -13.43 -5.48 -44.10
N ARG A 566 -13.34 -6.80 -44.18
CA ARG A 566 -14.35 -7.57 -44.95
C ARG A 566 -15.52 -8.06 -44.10
N LEU A 567 -15.37 -8.12 -42.77
CA LEU A 567 -16.42 -8.56 -41.86
C LEU A 567 -17.27 -7.41 -41.28
N LEU A 568 -16.71 -6.20 -41.14
CA LEU A 568 -17.38 -5.02 -40.58
C LEU A 568 -18.07 -4.14 -41.63
N HIS A 569 -18.03 -4.51 -42.91
CA HIS A 569 -18.46 -3.61 -44.00
C HIS A 569 -19.94 -3.18 -43.88
N SER A 570 -20.84 -4.01 -43.34
CA SER A 570 -22.25 -3.65 -43.16
C SER A 570 -22.48 -2.70 -41.98
N THR A 571 -21.87 -2.98 -40.81
CA THR A 571 -21.97 -2.14 -39.61
C THR A 571 -21.20 -0.83 -39.76
N PHE A 572 -20.06 -0.87 -40.45
CA PHE A 572 -19.26 0.30 -40.80
C PHE A 572 -19.94 1.12 -41.89
N GLU A 573 -20.60 0.54 -42.90
CA GLU A 573 -21.39 1.32 -43.85
C GLU A 573 -22.51 2.10 -43.16
N GLU A 574 -23.26 1.48 -42.24
CA GLU A 574 -24.34 2.17 -41.52
C GLU A 574 -23.79 3.26 -40.60
N TRP A 575 -22.75 2.96 -39.81
CA TRP A 575 -22.11 3.94 -38.91
C TRP A 575 -21.39 5.05 -39.68
N TRP A 576 -20.75 4.74 -40.81
CA TRP A 576 -20.10 5.69 -41.71
C TRP A 576 -21.14 6.57 -42.40
N LYS A 577 -22.25 6.01 -42.93
CA LYS A 577 -23.38 6.78 -43.50
C LYS A 577 -23.99 7.73 -42.46
N GLU A 578 -24.14 7.29 -41.21
CA GLU A 578 -24.68 8.11 -40.13
C GLU A 578 -23.71 9.21 -39.66
N SER A 579 -22.42 8.88 -39.54
CA SER A 579 -21.36 9.83 -39.16
C SER A 579 -21.03 10.83 -40.27
N THR A 580 -20.99 10.41 -41.54
CA THR A 580 -20.83 11.32 -42.69
C THR A 580 -22.06 12.17 -42.91
N HIS A 581 -23.29 11.69 -42.67
CA HIS A 581 -24.47 12.56 -42.68
C HIS A 581 -24.43 13.63 -41.59
N LYS A 582 -23.97 13.28 -40.38
CA LYS A 582 -23.79 14.21 -39.28
C LYS A 582 -22.69 15.24 -39.57
N HIS A 583 -21.53 14.79 -40.07
CA HIS A 583 -20.41 15.66 -40.45
C HIS A 583 -20.73 16.54 -41.67
N ALA A 584 -21.43 16.01 -42.68
CA ALA A 584 -21.86 16.80 -43.84
C ALA A 584 -22.84 17.91 -43.45
N ARG A 585 -23.62 17.73 -42.37
CA ARG A 585 -24.50 18.75 -41.80
C ARG A 585 -23.72 19.88 -41.13
N ASP A 586 -22.65 19.54 -40.40
CA ASP A 586 -21.78 20.50 -39.69
C ASP A 586 -20.81 21.23 -40.64
N VAL A 587 -20.42 20.60 -41.75
CA VAL A 587 -19.58 21.21 -42.81
C VAL A 587 -20.42 22.10 -43.73
N ARG A 588 -21.71 21.80 -43.93
CA ARG A 588 -22.65 22.64 -44.73
C ARG A 588 -22.79 24.07 -44.20
N THR A 589 -22.51 24.31 -42.93
CA THR A 589 -22.52 25.66 -42.33
C THR A 589 -21.24 26.48 -42.57
N SER A 590 -20.18 25.89 -43.16
CA SER A 590 -18.85 26.53 -43.23
C SER A 590 -18.18 26.58 -44.61
N LEU A 591 -18.78 26.01 -45.67
CA LEU A 591 -18.21 26.00 -47.03
C LEU A 591 -19.21 26.50 -48.10
N SER A 592 -18.68 27.01 -49.22
CA SER A 592 -19.53 27.49 -50.33
C SER A 592 -20.28 26.33 -51.01
N PRO A 593 -21.52 26.57 -51.50
CA PRO A 593 -22.36 25.53 -52.10
C PRO A 593 -21.70 24.75 -53.24
N ASP A 594 -20.84 25.41 -54.02
CA ASP A 594 -20.19 24.81 -55.19
C ASP A 594 -19.11 23.78 -54.81
N TYR A 595 -18.48 23.93 -53.64
CA TYR A 595 -17.52 22.94 -53.14
C TYR A 595 -18.24 21.69 -52.62
N TYR A 596 -19.40 21.88 -51.97
CA TYR A 596 -20.24 20.79 -51.48
C TYR A 596 -20.79 19.93 -52.62
N ILE A 597 -21.26 20.54 -53.70
CA ILE A 597 -21.81 19.81 -54.86
C ILE A 597 -20.73 18.94 -55.52
N ARG A 598 -19.52 19.48 -55.72
CA ARG A 598 -18.41 18.70 -56.31
C ARG A 598 -17.90 17.58 -55.40
N SER A 599 -17.87 17.80 -54.08
CA SER A 599 -17.51 16.75 -53.13
C SER A 599 -18.58 15.66 -53.02
N TYR A 600 -19.87 16.00 -53.18
CA TYR A 600 -20.99 15.05 -53.15
C TYR A 600 -21.13 14.26 -54.47
N GLU A 601 -20.88 14.91 -55.61
CA GLU A 601 -20.80 14.24 -56.92
C GLU A 601 -19.60 13.28 -57.00
N MET A 602 -18.45 13.63 -56.43
CA MET A 602 -17.33 12.69 -56.30
C MET A 602 -17.64 11.54 -55.34
N LEU A 603 -18.45 11.76 -54.29
CA LEU A 603 -18.87 10.69 -53.38
C LEU A 603 -19.82 9.68 -54.04
N LEU A 604 -20.70 10.14 -54.94
CA LEU A 604 -21.65 9.30 -55.69
C LEU A 604 -21.01 8.52 -56.84
N ILE A 605 -19.83 8.93 -57.30
CA ILE A 605 -19.06 8.24 -58.35
C ILE A 605 -18.17 7.13 -57.74
N THR A 606 -17.88 7.20 -56.43
CA THR A 606 -17.02 6.26 -55.70
C THR A 606 -17.81 5.26 -54.84
N MET A 607 -19.11 5.47 -54.65
CA MET A 607 -20.07 4.42 -54.26
C MET A 607 -20.41 3.55 -55.48
#